data_AF-A0A3E0P3S6-F1
#
_entry.id   AF-A0A3E0P3S6-F1
#
_cell.length_a   1.000
_cell.length_b   1.000
_cell.length_c   1.000
_cell.angle_alpha   90.00
_cell.angle_beta   90.00
_cell.angle_gamma   90.00
#
_symmetry.space_group_name_H-M   'P 1'
#
loop_
_entity.id
_entity.type
_entity.pdbx_description
1 polymer ?
#
loop_
_entity_poly.entity_id
_entity_poly.type
_entity_poly.pdbx_seq_one_letter_code
_entity_poly.pdbx_strand_id
1 'polypeptide(L)' 'MTEVTLDLIANLAKQRGFVFQASEIYGGLRSAYDYGPLGVELLRN' A
#
# COMPACT_ATOMS: atom_id res chain seq x y z
N MET A 1 -12.72 -10.80 -18.80
CA MET A 1 -12.48 -9.81 -17.73
C MET A 1 -11.17 -10.20 -17.07
N THR A 2 -10.23 -9.28 -16.90
CA THR A 2 -8.95 -9.55 -16.22
C THR A 2 -9.20 -9.97 -14.78
N GLU A 3 -8.51 -11.01 -14.31
CA GLU A 3 -8.59 -11.49 -12.93
C GLU A 3 -8.00 -10.43 -11.99
N VAL A 4 -8.71 -10.13 -10.89
CA VAL A 4 -8.21 -9.23 -9.86
C VAL A 4 -7.40 -10.03 -8.85
N THR A 5 -6.09 -9.86 -8.89
CA THR A 5 -5.17 -10.51 -7.95
C THR A 5 -4.77 -9.56 -6.81
N LEU A 6 -4.31 -10.12 -5.70
CA LEU A 6 -3.80 -9.31 -4.59
C LEU A 6 -2.60 -8.45 -5.03
N ASP A 7 -1.74 -8.98 -5.89
CA ASP A 7 -0.58 -8.24 -6.42
C ASP A 7 -1.02 -7.04 -7.25
N LEU A 8 -2.09 -7.17 -8.04
CA LEU A 8 -2.67 -6.06 -8.79
C LEU A 8 -3.14 -4.94 -7.85
N ILE A 9 -3.87 -5.31 -6.79
CA ILE A 9 -4.38 -4.36 -5.78
C ILE A 9 -3.22 -3.71 -5.02
N ALA A 10 -2.24 -4.49 -4.58
CA ALA A 10 -1.09 -3.98 -3.83
C ALA A 10 -0.27 -2.98 -4.66
N ASN A 11 -0.04 -3.29 -5.94
CA ASN A 11 0.64 -2.38 -6.86
C ASN A 11 -0.14 -1.09 -7.08
N LEU A 12 -1.46 -1.17 -7.28
CA LEU A 12 -2.32 0.00 -7.42
C LEU A 12 -2.30 0.87 -6.16
N ALA A 13 -2.42 0.24 -4.98
CA ALA A 13 -2.45 0.94 -3.70
C ALA A 13 -1.14 1.70 -3.45
N LYS A 14 0.01 1.08 -3.77
CA LYS A 14 1.32 1.73 -3.73
C LYS A 14 1.45 2.88 -4.74
N GLN A 15 1.08 2.65 -6.00
CA GLN A 15 1.17 3.67 -7.07
C GLN A 15 0.29 4.91 -6.80
N ARG A 16 -0.83 4.72 -6.10
CA ARG A 16 -1.77 5.79 -5.79
C ARG A 16 -1.54 6.43 -4.41
N GLY A 17 -0.57 5.97 -3.63
CA GLY A 17 -0.26 6.55 -2.33
C GLY A 17 -1.25 6.20 -1.23
N PHE A 18 -1.76 4.97 -1.23
CA PHE A 18 -2.57 4.43 -0.14
C PHE A 18 -1.71 3.77 0.94
N VAL A 19 -0.89 2.79 0.58
CA VAL A 19 -0.10 2.01 1.54
C VAL A 19 1.28 1.69 0.98
N PHE A 20 2.28 1.71 1.86
CA PHE A 20 3.67 1.41 1.57
C PHE A 20 4.22 0.38 2.56
N GLN A 21 5.23 -0.38 2.13
CA GLN A 21 5.96 -1.27 3.01
C GLN A 21 6.77 -0.43 4.01
N ALA A 22 6.59 -0.65 5.32
CA ALA A 22 7.38 0.11 6.30
C ALA A 22 8.87 -0.19 6.10
N SER A 23 9.70 0.85 6.20
CA SER A 23 11.16 0.77 5.99
C SER A 23 11.57 0.20 4.63
N GLU A 24 10.80 0.45 3.56
CA GLU A 24 11.06 -0.10 2.22
C GLU A 24 12.50 0.15 1.71
N ILE A 25 13.02 1.37 1.89
CA ILE A 25 14.39 1.73 1.45
C ILE A 25 15.49 1.01 2.26
N TYR A 26 15.12 0.38 3.37
CA TYR A 26 16.02 -0.39 4.25
C TYR A 26 15.74 -1.91 4.20
N GLY A 27 15.00 -2.38 3.19
CA GLY A 27 14.71 -3.82 3.02
C GLY A 27 13.37 -4.28 3.61
N GLY A 28 12.57 -3.36 4.16
CA GLY A 28 11.21 -3.64 4.63
C GLY A 28 11.14 -4.25 6.03
N LEU A 29 10.13 -3.84 6.79
CA LEU A 29 9.78 -4.42 8.08
C LEU A 29 8.54 -5.31 7.95
N ARG A 30 8.72 -6.62 8.16
CA ARG A 30 7.62 -7.60 8.07
C ARG A 30 6.47 -7.19 8.98
N SER A 31 5.25 -7.29 8.45
CA SER A 31 4.00 -6.99 9.17
C SER A 31 3.85 -5.54 9.65
N ALA A 32 4.62 -4.59 9.08
CA ALA A 32 4.48 -3.17 9.31
C ALA A 32 4.31 -2.42 7.98
N TYR A 33 3.43 -1.42 7.98
CA TYR A 33 3.04 -0.67 6.79
C TYR A 33 2.79 0.79 7.14
N ASP A 34 3.14 1.67 6.21
CA ASP A 34 2.95 3.13 6.33
C ASP A 34 1.81 3.56 5.40
N TYR A 35 0.87 4.36 5.92
CA TYR A 35 -0.23 4.90 5.12
C TYR A 35 0.20 6.20 4.42
N GLY A 36 0.00 6.25 3.10
CA GLY A 36 0.23 7.45 2.30
C GLY A 36 -0.91 8.48 2.42
N PRO A 37 -0.85 9.60 1.68
CA PRO A 37 -1.84 10.67 1.77
C PRO A 37 -3.28 10.17 1.57
N LEU A 38 -3.55 9.42 0.50
CA LEU A 38 -4.90 8.87 0.25
C LEU A 38 -5.27 7.75 1.24
N GLY A 39 -4.28 7.04 1.77
CA GLY A 39 -4.49 5.99 2.75
C GLY A 39 -4.92 6.53 4.11
N VAL A 40 -4.33 7.64 4.55
CA VAL A 40 -4.71 8.32 5.80
C VAL A 40 -6.11 8.89 5.70
N GLU A 41 -6.47 9.50 4.56
CA GLU A 41 -7.85 9.97 4.33
C GLU A 41 -8.82 8.79 4.43
N LEU A 42 -8.57 7.68 3.73
CA LEU A 42 -9.44 6.49 3.79
C LEU A 42 -9.53 5.90 5.21
N LEU A 43 -8.44 5.86 5.96
CA LEU A 43 -8.40 5.35 7.33
C LEU A 43 -9.25 6.18 8.31
N ARG A 44 -9.44 7.47 8.03
CA ARG A 44 -10.10 8.44 8.92
C ARG A 44 -11.54 8.77 8.52
N ASN A 45 -12.05 8.15 7.45
CA ASN A 45 -13.44 8.27 7.01
C ASN A 45 -14.32 7.21 7.69
#